data_AF-A0A522DUE7-F1
#
_entry.id   AF-A0A522DUE7-F1
#
_cell.length_a   1.000
_cell.length_b   1.000
_cell.length_c   1.000
_cell.angle_alpha   90.00
_cell.angle_beta   90.00
_cell.angle_gamma   90.00
#
_symmetry.space_group_name_H-M   'P 1'
#
loop_
_entity.id
_entity.type
_entity.pdbx_description
1 polymer ?
#
loop_
_entity_poly.entity_id
_entity_poly.type
_entity_poly.pdbx_seq_one_letter_code
_entity_poly.pdbx_strand_id
1 'polypeptide(L)' 'MKTFLSFFRPSRFVKLAIAPEVLTALVEKGQIHATDFRCLDFGSKQIVWKIFLTLAKAKIDRLPDHPGRK' A
#
# COMPACT_ATOMS: atom_id res chain seq x y z
N MET A 1 2.67 32.56 16.34
CA MET A 1 1.59 31.56 16.14
C MET A 1 1.11 31.68 14.71
N LYS A 2 1.41 30.71 13.85
CA LYS A 2 0.98 30.70 12.44
C LYS A 2 0.11 29.46 12.23
N THR A 3 -1.16 29.69 12.01
CA THR A 3 -2.21 28.69 11.80
C THR A 3 -2.04 28.02 10.43
N PHE A 4 -1.60 26.77 10.43
CA PHE A 4 -1.53 25.90 9.23
C PHE A 4 -2.90 25.23 8.95
N LEU A 5 -3.98 26.00 8.95
CA LEU A 5 -5.33 25.49 8.71
C LEU A 5 -5.78 25.84 7.28
N SER A 6 -5.10 25.32 6.26
CA SER A 6 -5.57 25.49 4.88
C SER A 6 -5.00 24.47 3.89
N PHE A 7 -5.24 23.16 4.09
CA PHE A 7 -4.99 22.21 2.99
C PHE A 7 -6.04 21.10 2.79
N PHE A 8 -7.02 20.92 3.67
CA PHE A 8 -8.03 19.89 3.49
C PHE A 8 -9.21 20.40 2.65
N ARG A 9 -8.97 20.61 1.35
CA ARG A 9 -10.07 20.60 0.38
C ARG A 9 -10.71 19.20 0.41
N PRO A 10 -12.05 19.05 0.39
CA PRO A 10 -12.72 17.77 0.21
C PRO A 10 -12.46 17.31 -1.23
N SER A 11 -11.32 16.68 -1.39
CA SER A 11 -10.90 15.96 -2.56
C SER A 11 -11.84 14.79 -2.83
N ARG A 12 -12.21 14.61 -4.11
CA ARG A 12 -13.03 13.52 -4.64
C ARG A 12 -12.28 12.18 -4.59
N PHE A 13 -11.73 11.83 -3.43
CA PHE A 13 -10.98 10.60 -3.28
C PHE A 13 -11.94 9.45 -3.00
N VAL A 14 -11.76 8.38 -3.76
CA VAL A 14 -12.53 7.15 -3.65
C VAL A 14 -12.04 6.41 -2.41
N LYS A 15 -12.92 6.18 -1.45
CA LYS A 15 -12.64 5.26 -0.33
C LYS A 15 -12.48 3.87 -0.92
N LEU A 16 -11.38 3.19 -0.60
CA LEU A 16 -11.14 1.84 -1.06
C LEU A 16 -12.21 0.91 -0.46
N ALA A 17 -13.16 0.45 -1.28
CA ALA A 17 -14.26 -0.42 -0.86
C ALA A 17 -13.88 -1.92 -0.86
N ILE A 18 -12.59 -2.21 -0.99
CA ILE A 18 -12.06 -3.58 -1.06
C ILE A 18 -11.58 -3.97 0.34
N ALA A 19 -12.06 -5.10 0.83
CA ALA A 19 -11.59 -5.66 2.09
C ALA A 19 -10.07 -5.93 2.04
N PRO A 20 -9.30 -5.69 3.13
CA PRO A 20 -7.85 -5.85 3.14
C PRO A 20 -7.36 -7.22 2.68
N GLU A 21 -8.08 -8.28 3.02
CA GLU A 21 -7.75 -9.67 2.69
C GLU A 21 -7.86 -9.91 1.18
N VAL A 22 -8.91 -9.35 0.56
CA VAL A 22 -9.14 -9.44 -0.88
C VAL A 22 -8.07 -8.64 -1.63
N LEU A 23 -7.76 -7.43 -1.16
CA LEU A 23 -6.71 -6.61 -1.73
C LEU A 23 -5.35 -7.34 -1.68
N THR A 24 -5.05 -7.95 -0.54
CA THR A 24 -3.83 -8.71 -0.32
C THR A 24 -3.70 -9.85 -1.34
N ALA A 25 -4.76 -10.64 -1.52
CA ALA A 25 -4.78 -11.74 -2.49
C ALA A 25 -4.61 -11.25 -3.95
N LEU A 26 -5.23 -10.12 -4.31
CA LEU A 26 -5.11 -9.54 -5.65
C LEU A 26 -3.69 -9.02 -5.94
N VAL A 27 -3.05 -8.43 -4.94
CA VAL A 27 -1.65 -7.99 -5.02
C VAL A 27 -0.71 -9.20 -5.12
N GLU A 28 -0.92 -10.25 -4.32
CA GLU A 28 -0.11 -11.47 -4.38
C GLU A 28 -0.19 -12.17 -5.75
N LYS A 29 -1.38 -12.20 -6.35
CA LYS A 29 -1.62 -12.74 -7.70
C LYS A 29 -1.12 -11.82 -8.83
N GLY A 30 -0.66 -10.61 -8.52
CA GLY A 30 -0.22 -9.64 -9.52
C GLY A 30 -1.37 -9.07 -10.38
N GLN A 31 -2.61 -9.14 -9.87
CA GLN A 31 -3.79 -8.62 -10.58
C GLN A 31 -4.01 -7.12 -10.33
N ILE A 32 -3.38 -6.60 -9.27
CA ILE A 32 -3.39 -5.18 -8.93
C ILE A 32 -1.96 -4.74 -8.65
N HIS A 33 -1.58 -3.60 -9.20
CA HIS A 33 -0.27 -2.97 -9.05
C HIS A 33 -0.34 -1.71 -8.20
N ALA A 34 0.81 -1.32 -7.62
CA ALA A 34 0.92 -0.07 -6.86
C ALA A 34 0.50 1.17 -7.68
N THR A 35 0.66 1.12 -9.01
CA THR A 35 0.26 2.19 -9.94
C THR A 35 -1.25 2.40 -10.00
N ASP A 36 -2.05 1.38 -9.71
CA ASP A 36 -3.52 1.45 -9.76
C ASP A 36 -4.09 2.36 -8.65
N PHE A 37 -3.27 2.65 -7.63
CA PHE A 37 -3.62 3.49 -6.49
C PHE A 37 -3.17 4.95 -6.62
N ARG A 38 -2.74 5.38 -7.82
CA ARG A 38 -2.23 6.74 -8.06
C ARG A 38 -3.25 7.83 -7.71
N CYS A 39 -4.54 7.57 -7.92
CA CYS A 39 -5.63 8.52 -7.70
C CYS A 39 -6.12 8.60 -6.24
N LEU A 40 -5.58 7.79 -5.33
CA LEU A 40 -5.96 7.83 -3.92
C LEU A 40 -5.44 9.08 -3.20
N ASP A 41 -6.12 9.44 -2.12
CA ASP A 41 -5.66 10.45 -1.18
C ASP A 41 -4.40 10.02 -0.43
N PHE A 42 -3.73 10.97 0.20
CA PHE A 42 -2.51 10.69 0.94
C PHE A 42 -2.72 9.64 2.04
N GLY A 43 -3.82 9.74 2.81
CA GLY A 43 -4.14 8.78 3.87
C GLY A 43 -4.45 7.39 3.32
N SER A 44 -5.29 7.28 2.29
CA SER A 44 -5.59 5.97 1.66
C SER A 44 -4.34 5.36 1.00
N LYS A 45 -3.45 6.16 0.41
CA LYS A 45 -2.15 5.69 -0.09
C LYS A 45 -1.28 5.11 1.02
N GLN A 46 -1.24 5.73 2.19
CA GLN A 46 -0.48 5.19 3.32
C GLN A 46 -1.01 3.81 3.76
N ILE A 47 -2.33 3.61 3.75
CA ILE A 47 -2.95 2.32 4.08
C ILE A 47 -2.52 1.26 3.07
N VAL A 48 -2.70 1.55 1.77
CA VAL A 48 -2.27 0.64 0.69
C VAL A 48 -0.77 0.33 0.80
N TRP A 49 0.07 1.33 1.04
CA TRP A 49 1.51 1.11 1.18
C TRP A 49 1.90 0.22 2.35
N LYS A 50 1.22 0.32 3.50
CA LYS A 50 1.44 -0.59 4.63
C LYS A 50 1.15 -2.04 4.24
N ILE A 51 0.11 -2.27 3.44
CA ILE A 51 -0.26 -3.62 2.94
C ILE A 51 0.83 -4.15 2.01
N PHE A 52 1.24 -3.36 1.01
CA PHE A 52 2.34 -3.73 0.11
C PHE A 52 3.66 -4.01 0.86
N LEU A 53 4.00 -3.18 1.85
CA LEU A 53 5.21 -3.36 2.65
C LEU A 53 5.16 -4.64 3.48
N THR A 54 4.00 -4.94 4.08
CA THR A 54 3.79 -6.17 4.87
C THR A 54 3.93 -7.40 3.98
N LEU A 55 3.33 -7.36 2.79
CA LEU A 55 3.45 -8.42 1.78
C LEU A 55 4.88 -8.62 1.29
N ALA A 56 5.59 -7.53 0.99
CA ALA A 56 6.98 -7.59 0.56
C ALA A 56 7.87 -8.19 1.65
N LYS A 57 7.68 -7.77 2.91
CA LYS A 57 8.38 -8.35 4.05
C LYS A 57 8.11 -9.85 4.18
N ALA A 58 6.85 -10.27 4.13
CA ALA A 58 6.49 -11.68 4.20
C ALA A 58 7.10 -12.52 3.06
N LYS A 59 7.22 -11.94 1.85
CA LYS A 59 7.91 -12.60 0.73
C LYS A 59 9.42 -12.75 0.97
N ILE A 60 10.07 -11.73 1.53
CA ILE A 60 11.49 -11.77 1.88
C ILE A 60 11.74 -12.78 2.99
N ASP A 61 10.92 -12.78 4.04
CA ASP A 61 11.06 -13.71 5.17
C ASP A 61 10.85 -15.18 4.76
N ARG A 62 10.08 -15.42 3.69
CA ARG A 62 9.87 -16.76 3.11
C ARG A 62 10.98 -17.19 2.14
N LEU A 63 11.86 -16.28 1.72
CA LEU A 63 12.95 -16.64 0.83
C LEU A 63 13.94 -17.50 1.64
N PRO A 64 14.24 -18.74 1.21
CA PRO A 64 15.27 -19.53 1.88
C PRO A 64 16.59 -18.76 1.84
N ASP A 65 17.29 -18.73 2.98
CA ASP A 65 18.66 -18.23 3.06
C ASP A 65 19.48 -18.93 1.98
N HIS A 66 20.02 -18.19 1.02
CA HIS A 66 20.94 -18.75 0.05
C HIS A 66 22.33 -18.74 0.71
N PRO A 67 22.89 -19.91 1.11
CA PRO A 67 24.26 -19.96 1.62
C PRO A 67 25.21 -19.87 0.42
N GLY A 68 25.41 -18.64 -0.07
CA GLY A 68 26.06 -18.37 -1.34
C GLY A 68 27.01 -17.18 -1.33
N ARG A 69 27.68 -16.93 -0.21
CA ARG A 69 28.93 -16.15 -0.16
C ARG A 69 29.84 -16.71 0.92
N LYS A 70 30.73 -17.61 0.50
CA LYS A 70 32.02 -17.81 1.16
C LYS A 70 33.04 -16.89 0.49
#